data_AF-A0A8T4PB92-F1
#
_entry.id   AF-A0A8T4PB92-F1
#
_cell.length_a   1.000
_cell.length_b   1.000
_cell.length_c   1.000
_cell.angle_alpha   90.00
_cell.angle_beta   90.00
_cell.angle_gamma   90.00
#
_symmetry.space_group_name_H-M   'P 1'
#
loop_
_entity.id
_entity.type
_entity.pdbx_description
1 polymer ?
#
loop_
_entity_poly.entity_id
_entity_poly.type
_entity_poly.pdbx_seq_one_letter_code
_entity_poly.pdbx_strand_id
1 'polypeptide(L)'
;MERRTYIYISLITFVIVFFVALFYFILSGKPSASPQKISELEECKVLEYNGENALNFVIFGTKSQAEKYSEYMLNVKPYDEFKENFNFFYIEPGQYDASQGCKIYKGIAILCNERDLIKKAGSCPNDYIIVLQEKSASIRSSAFNQILSINSVHPLTVLIHELGHGIAKFAEEYVDDSIKIPRESRNCAADCAEFDGIEEGCFLGCSDDEHYRSVENGVMRTLSPPEKVMYGTFNENFMREKLNSEIDSLFSKITGSISRITGRATDFGISCEDEHYFLGEYEYDSEAGLTLTDSEFVQGCYGSGSMFPGEFAYNLLDEEGEIIFSKSFDIEFHTVGPGEEVNGLIQIEHEYDEFETFILKAPVTADIPTWEIVDPQGRYIQTSLIGTGGRACKI
;
A
#
# COMPACT_ATOMS: atom_id res chain seq x y z
N MET A 1 -21.27 -1.76 71.10
CA MET A 1 -21.94 -1.79 69.78
C MET A 1 -22.48 -3.18 69.57
N GLU A 2 -23.80 -3.33 69.38
CA GLU A 2 -24.39 -4.66 69.20
C GLU A 2 -23.94 -5.27 67.88
N ARG A 3 -23.86 -6.60 67.80
CA ARG A 3 -23.51 -7.35 66.58
C ARG A 3 -24.33 -6.91 65.36
N ARG A 4 -25.57 -6.45 65.60
CA ARG A 4 -26.47 -5.87 64.59
C ARG A 4 -25.92 -4.59 63.97
N THR A 5 -25.31 -3.71 64.77
CA THR A 5 -24.73 -2.45 64.29
C THR A 5 -23.58 -2.70 63.30
N TYR A 6 -22.71 -3.68 63.56
CA TYR A 6 -21.63 -4.05 62.64
C TYR A 6 -22.12 -4.62 61.31
N ILE A 7 -23.21 -5.39 61.33
CA ILE A 7 -23.84 -5.93 60.12
C ILE A 7 -24.41 -4.79 59.27
N TYR A 8 -25.13 -3.84 59.89
CA TYR A 8 -25.66 -2.69 59.15
C TYR A 8 -24.57 -1.80 58.57
N ILE A 9 -23.50 -1.53 59.33
CA ILE A 9 -22.35 -0.75 58.84
C ILE A 9 -21.72 -1.46 57.62
N SER A 10 -21.47 -2.78 57.72
CA SER A 10 -20.86 -3.52 56.60
C SER A 10 -21.72 -3.52 55.34
N LEU A 11 -23.04 -3.65 55.50
CA LEU A 11 -23.98 -3.67 54.38
C LEU A 11 -24.09 -2.29 53.70
N ILE A 12 -24.12 -1.21 54.48
CA ILE A 12 -24.11 0.16 53.96
C ILE A 12 -22.80 0.43 53.20
N THR A 13 -21.65 0.06 53.77
CA THR A 13 -20.35 0.24 53.11
C THR A 13 -20.28 -0.53 51.79
N PHE A 14 -20.78 -1.77 51.75
CA PHE A 14 -20.83 -2.56 50.52
C PHE A 14 -21.69 -1.89 49.43
N VAL A 15 -22.87 -1.38 49.79
CA VAL A 15 -23.75 -0.66 48.85
C VAL A 15 -23.07 0.60 48.31
N ILE A 16 -22.38 1.36 49.17
CA ILE A 16 -21.65 2.57 48.74
C ILE A 16 -20.52 2.20 47.78
N VAL A 17 -19.71 1.18 48.09
CA VAL A 17 -18.61 0.73 47.22
C VAL A 17 -19.15 0.24 45.87
N PHE A 18 -20.25 -0.52 45.87
CA PHE A 18 -20.90 -0.98 44.65
C PHE A 18 -21.42 0.18 43.80
N PHE A 19 -22.06 1.19 44.41
CA PHE A 19 -22.52 2.38 43.68
C PHE A 19 -21.36 3.21 43.13
N VAL A 20 -20.26 3.37 43.88
CA VAL A 20 -19.07 4.08 43.39
C VAL A 20 -18.43 3.33 42.23
N ALA A 21 -18.32 2.00 42.31
CA ALA A 21 -17.79 1.18 41.22
C ALA A 21 -18.70 1.22 39.98
N LEU A 22 -20.02 1.13 40.16
CA LEU A 22 -20.99 1.25 39.07
C LEU A 22 -20.95 2.64 38.43
N PHE A 23 -20.87 3.70 39.24
CA PHE A 23 -20.79 5.07 38.75
C PHE A 23 -19.47 5.33 38.02
N TYR A 24 -18.36 4.80 38.53
CA TYR A 24 -17.08 4.79 37.84
C TYR A 24 -17.15 4.01 36.53
N PHE A 25 -17.79 2.84 36.49
CA PHE A 25 -17.98 2.08 35.25
C PHE A 25 -18.85 2.84 34.24
N ILE A 26 -19.91 3.53 34.67
CA ILE A 26 -20.78 4.33 33.79
C ILE A 26 -20.06 5.59 33.29
N LEU A 27 -19.25 6.23 34.12
CA LEU A 27 -18.51 7.44 33.75
C LEU A 27 -17.26 7.14 32.91
N SER A 28 -16.52 6.10 33.26
CA SER A 28 -15.34 5.64 32.53
C SER A 28 -15.71 4.85 31.27
N GLY A 29 -16.91 4.26 31.25
CA GLY A 29 -17.46 3.49 30.14
C GLY A 29 -18.32 4.29 29.17
N LYS A 30 -18.29 5.63 29.23
CA LYS A 30 -18.57 6.40 28.02
C LYS A 30 -17.30 6.30 27.18
N PRO A 31 -17.22 5.41 26.18
CA PRO A 31 -16.19 5.58 25.16
C PRO A 31 -16.29 7.03 24.74
N SER A 32 -15.17 7.74 24.76
CA SER A 32 -15.10 9.11 24.31
C SER A 32 -15.35 9.10 22.80
N ALA A 33 -16.62 8.88 22.41
CA ALA A 33 -17.16 9.02 21.07
C ALA A 33 -17.40 10.51 20.78
N SER A 34 -16.58 11.40 21.37
CA SER A 34 -16.36 12.68 20.74
C SER A 34 -15.80 12.33 19.37
N PRO A 35 -16.40 12.83 18.27
CA PRO A 35 -15.85 12.63 16.94
C PRO A 35 -14.37 12.93 17.03
N GLN A 36 -13.53 11.94 16.70
CA GLN A 36 -12.10 12.21 16.53
C GLN A 36 -12.03 13.43 15.62
N LYS A 37 -11.27 14.43 16.06
CA LYS A 37 -11.11 15.67 15.33
C LYS A 37 -10.75 15.26 13.90
N ILE A 38 -11.66 15.51 12.97
CA ILE A 38 -11.50 15.13 11.56
C ILE A 38 -10.12 15.66 11.18
N SER A 39 -9.21 14.76 10.81
CA SER A 39 -7.87 15.17 10.39
C SER A 39 -8.07 16.11 9.23
N GLU A 40 -7.62 17.35 9.36
CA GLU A 40 -7.58 18.26 8.23
C GLU A 40 -6.75 17.56 7.13
N LEU A 41 -7.34 17.46 5.94
CA LEU A 41 -6.66 16.94 4.76
C LEU A 41 -5.52 17.89 4.40
N GLU A 42 -4.41 17.33 3.92
CA GLU A 42 -3.33 18.15 3.39
C GLU A 42 -3.77 18.82 2.08
N GLU A 43 -3.17 19.96 1.74
CA GLU A 43 -3.42 20.58 0.44
C GLU A 43 -2.74 19.73 -0.65
N CYS A 44 -3.57 18.96 -1.35
CA CYS A 44 -3.18 18.15 -2.50
C CYS A 44 -2.88 19.03 -3.72
N LYS A 45 -1.64 19.02 -4.21
CA LYS A 45 -1.24 19.79 -5.38
C LYS A 45 -1.25 18.89 -6.62
N VAL A 46 -1.90 19.37 -7.67
CA VAL A 46 -1.94 18.67 -8.96
C VAL A 46 -0.71 19.05 -9.77
N LEU A 47 0.05 18.04 -10.20
CA LEU A 47 1.14 18.22 -11.16
C LEU A 47 0.62 17.97 -12.59
N GLU A 48 -0.09 16.87 -12.80
CA GLU A 48 -0.69 16.48 -14.07
C GLU A 48 -2.00 15.73 -13.84
N TYR A 49 -3.02 16.03 -14.63
CA TYR A 49 -4.34 15.40 -14.50
C TYR A 49 -4.95 15.12 -15.87
N ASN A 50 -4.96 13.83 -16.23
CA ASN A 50 -5.43 13.30 -17.50
C ASN A 50 -6.84 12.67 -17.40
N GLY A 51 -7.49 12.75 -16.23
CA GLY A 51 -8.90 12.44 -16.03
C GLY A 51 -9.16 11.41 -14.94
N GLU A 52 -10.43 11.13 -14.66
CA GLU A 52 -10.84 10.22 -13.56
C GLU A 52 -10.50 8.75 -13.83
N ASN A 53 -10.20 8.39 -15.08
CA ASN A 53 -9.88 7.02 -15.51
C ASN A 53 -8.37 6.77 -15.66
N ALA A 54 -7.57 7.57 -14.98
CA ALA A 54 -6.12 7.46 -14.97
C ALA A 54 -5.64 6.96 -13.60
N LEU A 55 -4.53 6.21 -13.59
CA LEU A 55 -3.87 5.78 -12.36
C LEU A 55 -3.25 6.98 -11.66
N ASN A 56 -3.45 7.07 -10.36
CA ASN A 56 -3.13 8.22 -9.55
C ASN A 56 -1.86 7.97 -8.74
N PHE A 57 -0.80 8.73 -9.00
CA PHE A 57 0.43 8.71 -8.24
C PHE A 57 0.47 9.93 -7.33
N VAL A 58 0.59 9.71 -6.02
CA VAL A 58 0.86 10.79 -5.07
C VAL A 58 2.31 10.77 -4.65
N ILE A 59 3.01 11.88 -4.83
CA ILE A 59 4.44 12.02 -4.52
C ILE A 59 4.60 12.90 -3.29
N PHE A 60 5.15 12.34 -2.21
CA PHE A 60 5.63 13.13 -1.08
C PHE A 60 7.02 13.67 -1.39
N GLY A 61 7.10 14.96 -1.68
CA GLY A 61 8.33 15.62 -2.11
C GLY A 61 8.10 17.07 -2.51
N THR A 62 9.19 17.80 -2.77
CA THR A 62 9.09 19.15 -3.34
C THR A 62 8.54 19.10 -4.77
N LYS A 63 7.93 20.18 -5.25
CA LYS A 63 7.45 20.28 -6.65
C LYS A 63 8.50 19.85 -7.67
N SER A 64 9.75 20.32 -7.53
CA SER A 64 10.84 19.97 -8.45
C SER A 64 11.20 18.48 -8.43
N GLN A 65 11.10 17.83 -7.27
CA GLN A 65 11.29 16.38 -7.19
C GLN A 65 10.12 15.65 -7.85
N ALA A 66 8.87 16.04 -7.57
CA ALA A 66 7.70 15.45 -8.20
C ALA A 66 7.76 15.56 -9.74
N GLU A 67 8.11 16.74 -10.28
CA GLU A 67 8.37 16.97 -11.71
C GLU A 67 9.46 16.04 -12.24
N LYS A 68 10.65 16.03 -11.60
CA LYS A 68 11.78 15.20 -12.03
C LYS A 68 11.45 13.71 -12.12
N TYR A 69 10.77 13.16 -11.11
CA TYR A 69 10.49 11.72 -11.03
C TYR A 69 9.35 11.31 -11.95
N SER A 70 8.27 12.11 -12.03
CA SER A 70 7.17 11.85 -12.97
C SER A 70 7.63 11.97 -14.43
N GLU A 71 8.35 13.03 -14.80
CA GLU A 71 8.90 13.20 -16.14
C GLU A 71 9.83 12.03 -16.53
N TYR A 72 10.65 11.55 -15.60
CA TYR A 72 11.52 10.40 -15.85
C TYR A 72 10.70 9.13 -16.12
N MET A 73 9.71 8.83 -15.27
CA MET A 73 8.80 7.70 -15.47
C MET A 73 8.12 7.78 -16.84
N LEU A 74 7.56 8.93 -17.22
CA LEU A 74 6.89 9.13 -18.50
C LEU A 74 7.82 9.05 -19.72
N ASN A 75 9.14 8.96 -19.54
CA ASN A 75 10.09 8.79 -20.65
C ASN A 75 10.71 7.38 -20.70
N VAL A 76 10.24 6.46 -19.85
CA VAL A 76 10.70 5.08 -19.77
C VAL A 76 9.60 4.14 -20.23
N LYS A 77 9.98 3.11 -21.00
CA LYS A 77 9.05 2.05 -21.42
C LYS A 77 8.67 1.12 -20.26
N PRO A 78 7.42 0.62 -20.23
CA PRO A 78 6.33 0.92 -21.16
C PRO A 78 5.53 2.18 -20.79
N TYR A 79 5.87 2.88 -19.71
CA TYR A 79 5.09 4.01 -19.17
C TYR A 79 4.92 5.18 -20.14
N ASP A 80 5.89 5.40 -21.04
CA ASP A 80 5.82 6.42 -22.08
C ASP A 80 4.65 6.23 -23.06
N GLU A 81 4.09 5.03 -23.14
CA GLU A 81 2.92 4.71 -23.96
C GLU A 81 1.58 4.97 -23.23
N PHE A 82 1.63 5.19 -21.92
CA PHE A 82 0.46 5.37 -21.03
C PHE A 82 0.38 6.77 -20.40
N LYS A 83 1.05 7.78 -20.97
CA LYS A 83 1.10 9.15 -20.42
C LYS A 83 -0.28 9.69 -20.06
N GLU A 84 -1.22 9.59 -21.00
CA GLU A 84 -2.61 10.05 -20.85
C GLU A 84 -3.45 9.21 -19.86
N ASN A 85 -2.87 8.14 -19.32
CA ASN A 85 -3.49 7.25 -18.35
C ASN A 85 -2.93 7.41 -16.95
N PHE A 86 -2.08 8.43 -16.70
CA PHE A 86 -1.54 8.72 -15.38
C PHE A 86 -1.94 10.12 -14.90
N ASN A 87 -2.23 10.22 -13.62
CA ASN A 87 -2.36 11.47 -12.89
C ASN A 87 -1.22 11.57 -11.87
N PHE A 88 -0.63 12.74 -11.73
CA PHE A 88 0.41 13.00 -10.75
C PHE A 88 -0.02 14.10 -9.80
N PHE A 89 0.02 13.77 -8.51
CA PHE A 89 -0.23 14.68 -7.40
C PHE A 89 0.99 14.74 -6.52
N TYR A 90 1.12 15.80 -5.72
CA TYR A 90 2.20 15.88 -4.74
C TYR A 90 1.77 16.61 -3.47
N ILE A 91 2.44 16.26 -2.37
CA ILE A 91 2.31 16.88 -1.05
C ILE A 91 3.70 17.37 -0.63
N GLU A 92 3.81 18.65 -0.30
CA GLU A 92 5.10 19.27 0.00
C GLU A 92 5.55 18.99 1.45
N PRO A 93 6.87 18.91 1.70
CA PRO A 93 7.41 18.72 3.05
C PRO A 93 6.99 19.81 4.06
N GLY A 94 6.60 21.00 3.59
CA GLY A 94 6.09 22.08 4.44
C GLY A 94 4.66 21.86 4.93
N GLN A 95 3.89 20.97 4.29
CA GLN A 95 2.56 20.52 4.72
C GLN A 95 2.70 19.27 5.60
N TYR A 96 3.45 18.28 5.11
CA TYR A 96 3.69 17.03 5.81
C TYR A 96 5.14 16.58 5.69
N ASP A 97 5.81 16.39 6.83
CA ASP A 97 7.14 15.78 6.88
C ASP A 97 7.03 14.25 6.77
N ALA A 98 7.07 13.74 5.55
CA ALA A 98 7.00 12.31 5.29
C ALA A 98 8.13 11.49 5.94
N SER A 99 9.20 12.13 6.43
CA SER A 99 10.23 11.42 7.20
C SER A 99 9.72 10.88 8.54
N GLN A 100 8.61 11.41 9.07
CA GLN A 100 7.95 10.91 10.27
C GLN A 100 7.16 9.62 10.01
N GLY A 101 6.71 9.42 8.77
CA GLY A 101 5.97 8.24 8.33
C GLY A 101 6.86 7.12 7.79
N CYS A 102 8.18 7.18 8.02
CA CYS A 102 9.12 6.19 7.53
C CYS A 102 10.17 5.83 8.59
N LYS A 103 10.64 4.59 8.54
CA LYS A 103 11.71 4.06 9.39
C LYS A 103 12.83 3.46 8.56
N ILE A 104 14.02 3.33 9.17
CA ILE A 104 15.10 2.55 8.57
C ILE A 104 14.91 1.10 8.96
N TYR A 105 14.38 0.31 8.03
CA TYR A 105 14.16 -1.12 8.22
C TYR A 105 15.50 -1.86 8.26
N LYS A 106 15.73 -2.58 9.36
CA LYS A 106 16.95 -3.37 9.66
C LYS A 106 18.28 -2.61 9.47
N GLY A 107 18.26 -1.28 9.54
CA GLY A 107 19.43 -0.46 9.29
C GLY A 107 19.84 -0.33 7.82
N ILE A 108 19.11 -0.94 6.88
CA ILE A 108 19.52 -1.07 5.47
C ILE A 108 18.62 -0.33 4.48
N ALA A 109 17.31 -0.18 4.73
CA ALA A 109 16.39 0.37 3.74
C ALA A 109 15.41 1.37 4.35
N ILE A 110 14.94 2.34 3.56
CA ILE A 110 13.80 3.19 3.95
C ILE A 110 12.55 2.35 3.79
N LEU A 111 11.69 2.33 4.80
CA LEU A 111 10.34 1.78 4.69
C LEU A 111 9.34 2.82 5.15
N CYS A 112 8.42 3.16 4.25
CA CYS A 112 7.35 4.12 4.45
C CYS A 112 6.00 3.40 4.44
N ASN A 113 5.63 2.73 5.54
CA ASN A 113 4.34 2.03 5.67
C ASN A 113 3.70 2.35 7.03
N GLU A 114 3.75 3.61 7.43
CA GLU A 114 3.15 4.06 8.68
C GLU A 114 1.75 4.61 8.43
N ARG A 115 0.86 4.37 9.40
CA ARG A 115 -0.57 4.72 9.32
C ARG A 115 -0.80 6.19 8.98
N ASP A 116 -0.05 7.09 9.59
CA ASP A 116 -0.22 8.52 9.39
C ASP A 116 0.12 8.95 7.94
N LEU A 117 1.19 8.41 7.35
CA LEU A 117 1.57 8.67 5.96
C LEU A 117 0.44 8.25 5.00
N ILE A 118 -0.13 7.06 5.18
CA ILE A 118 -1.21 6.54 4.33
C ILE A 118 -2.47 7.41 4.48
N LYS A 119 -2.75 7.92 5.69
CA LYS A 119 -3.82 8.91 5.92
C LYS A 119 -3.56 10.20 5.17
N LYS A 120 -2.33 10.74 5.25
CA LYS A 120 -1.98 11.97 4.54
C LYS A 120 -2.04 11.81 3.02
N ALA A 121 -1.67 10.63 2.51
CA ALA A 121 -1.79 10.30 1.10
C ALA A 121 -3.26 10.35 0.63
N GLY A 122 -4.19 9.98 1.52
CA GLY A 122 -5.64 10.13 1.37
C GLY A 122 -6.14 11.54 1.07
N SER A 123 -5.31 12.57 1.24
CA SER A 123 -5.65 13.94 0.84
C SER A 123 -5.67 14.13 -0.69
N CYS A 124 -5.03 13.22 -1.43
CA CYS A 124 -5.02 13.16 -2.89
C CYS A 124 -5.65 11.84 -3.37
N PRO A 125 -6.13 11.73 -4.62
CA PRO A 125 -6.26 10.43 -5.28
C PRO A 125 -4.90 9.69 -5.27
N ASN A 126 -4.86 8.46 -4.77
CA ASN A 126 -3.62 7.72 -4.53
C ASN A 126 -3.77 6.22 -4.84
N ASP A 127 -3.50 5.82 -6.07
CA ASP A 127 -3.33 4.40 -6.42
C ASP A 127 -1.94 3.92 -6.02
N TYR A 128 -0.94 4.78 -6.19
CA TYR A 128 0.44 4.58 -5.79
C TYR A 128 0.94 5.75 -4.95
N ILE A 129 1.69 5.45 -3.89
CA ILE A 129 2.30 6.43 -3.00
C ILE A 129 3.81 6.37 -3.19
N ILE A 130 4.41 7.47 -3.61
CA ILE A 130 5.86 7.58 -3.78
C ILE A 130 6.40 8.54 -2.72
N VAL A 131 7.28 8.07 -1.85
CA VAL A 131 7.90 8.89 -0.81
C VAL A 131 9.36 9.11 -1.14
N LEU A 132 9.74 10.37 -1.38
CA LEU A 132 11.11 10.75 -1.71
C LEU A 132 11.81 11.24 -0.45
N GLN A 133 12.91 10.59 -0.06
CA GLN A 133 13.74 11.05 1.05
C GLN A 133 15.20 11.08 0.68
N GLU A 134 15.96 11.99 1.30
CA GLU A 134 17.41 11.99 1.18
C GLU A 134 17.99 11.26 2.40
N LYS A 135 18.69 10.15 2.17
CA LYS A 135 19.44 9.41 3.21
C LYS A 135 20.87 9.17 2.72
N SER A 136 21.73 8.57 3.57
CA SER A 136 23.06 8.16 3.09
C SER A 136 22.93 7.19 1.91
N ALA A 137 23.89 7.21 0.99
CA ALA A 137 23.87 6.35 -0.20
C ALA A 137 23.83 4.84 0.12
N SER A 138 24.26 4.45 1.32
CA SER A 138 24.17 3.08 1.83
C SER A 138 22.74 2.62 2.17
N ILE A 139 21.82 3.56 2.42
CA ILE A 139 20.43 3.23 2.72
C ILE A 139 19.68 3.01 1.42
N ARG A 140 19.04 1.86 1.32
CA ARG A 140 18.29 1.36 0.17
C ARG A 140 16.90 1.99 0.06
N SER A 141 16.38 2.01 -1.16
CA SER A 141 14.97 2.20 -1.44
C SER A 141 14.20 0.91 -1.18
N SER A 142 12.88 0.98 -1.21
CA SER A 142 12.02 -0.20 -1.08
C SER A 142 10.68 -0.03 -1.75
N ALA A 143 10.04 -1.15 -2.03
CA ALA A 143 8.63 -1.24 -2.41
C ALA A 143 7.92 -2.14 -1.40
N PHE A 144 6.87 -1.60 -0.79
CA PHE A 144 5.94 -2.36 0.02
C PHE A 144 4.53 -2.06 -0.45
N ASN A 145 3.86 -3.05 -1.02
CA ASN A 145 2.55 -2.82 -1.61
C ASN A 145 2.63 -1.63 -2.61
N GLN A 146 1.67 -0.72 -2.58
CA GLN A 146 1.58 0.41 -3.50
C GLN A 146 2.45 1.59 -3.03
N ILE A 147 3.30 1.38 -2.03
CA ILE A 147 4.13 2.41 -1.43
C ILE A 147 5.60 2.19 -1.80
N LEU A 148 6.15 3.17 -2.52
CA LEU A 148 7.52 3.20 -2.97
C LEU A 148 8.31 4.17 -2.09
N SER A 149 9.26 3.65 -1.33
CA SER A 149 10.13 4.43 -0.44
C SER A 149 11.46 4.68 -1.15
N ILE A 150 11.63 5.85 -1.77
CA ILE A 150 12.78 6.13 -2.63
C ILE A 150 13.82 6.98 -1.90
N ASN A 151 15.06 6.46 -1.83
CA ASN A 151 16.22 7.26 -1.47
C ASN A 151 16.66 8.12 -2.67
N SER A 152 16.34 9.41 -2.62
CA SER A 152 16.57 10.36 -3.70
C SER A 152 18.04 10.66 -4.02
N VAL A 153 18.99 10.16 -3.22
CA VAL A 153 20.43 10.14 -3.55
C VAL A 153 20.77 9.13 -4.63
N HIS A 154 19.95 8.09 -4.82
CA HIS A 154 20.19 7.05 -5.81
C HIS A 154 19.78 7.50 -7.23
N PRO A 155 20.25 6.80 -8.29
CA PRO A 155 19.82 7.06 -9.66
C PRO A 155 18.29 6.95 -9.83
N LEU A 156 17.73 7.73 -10.77
CA LEU A 156 16.28 7.72 -11.05
C LEU A 156 15.76 6.35 -11.53
N THR A 157 16.62 5.49 -12.07
CA THR A 157 16.31 4.11 -12.43
C THR A 157 15.78 3.30 -11.26
N VAL A 158 16.10 3.68 -10.01
CA VAL A 158 15.53 3.04 -8.82
C VAL A 158 14.02 3.23 -8.75
N LEU A 159 13.46 4.38 -9.17
CA LEU A 159 11.99 4.52 -9.25
C LEU A 159 11.39 3.44 -10.15
N ILE A 160 12.00 3.22 -11.32
CA ILE A 160 11.54 2.24 -12.30
C ILE A 160 11.71 0.82 -11.74
N HIS A 161 12.82 0.55 -11.07
CA HIS A 161 13.01 -0.71 -10.35
C HIS A 161 11.85 -0.98 -9.37
N GLU A 162 11.59 -0.06 -8.46
CA GLU A 162 10.56 -0.22 -7.43
C GLU A 162 9.14 -0.25 -8.01
N LEU A 163 8.88 0.44 -9.12
CA LEU A 163 7.63 0.28 -9.89
C LEU A 163 7.52 -1.11 -10.54
N GLY A 164 8.65 -1.76 -10.86
CA GLY A 164 8.70 -3.16 -11.30
C GLY A 164 8.08 -4.09 -10.26
N HIS A 165 8.54 -3.98 -9.01
CA HIS A 165 7.93 -4.67 -7.87
C HIS A 165 6.48 -4.22 -7.64
N GLY A 166 6.27 -2.91 -7.67
CA GLY A 166 5.01 -2.26 -7.35
C GLY A 166 3.94 -2.31 -8.43
N ILE A 167 4.14 -2.88 -9.62
CA ILE A 167 3.06 -2.97 -10.63
C ILE A 167 3.01 -4.38 -11.21
N ALA A 168 4.17 -4.90 -11.60
CA ALA A 168 4.28 -6.19 -12.26
C ALA A 168 4.74 -7.33 -11.35
N LYS A 169 5.02 -7.06 -10.06
CA LYS A 169 5.54 -8.07 -9.13
C LYS A 169 6.80 -8.74 -9.65
N PHE A 170 7.64 -7.98 -10.34
CA PHE A 170 8.90 -8.53 -10.77
C PHE A 170 9.75 -8.94 -9.56
N ALA A 171 10.34 -10.13 -9.66
CA ALA A 171 11.39 -10.57 -8.78
C ALA A 171 12.70 -9.86 -9.14
N GLU A 172 13.66 -9.96 -8.24
CA GLU A 172 15.02 -9.51 -8.48
C GLU A 172 15.72 -10.44 -9.48
N GLU A 173 16.43 -9.87 -10.46
CA GLU A 173 17.07 -10.65 -11.54
C GLU A 173 18.56 -10.91 -11.30
N TYR A 174 19.13 -10.39 -10.20
CA TYR A 174 20.43 -10.86 -9.71
C TYR A 174 20.25 -12.09 -8.81
N VAL A 175 21.33 -12.83 -8.59
CA VAL A 175 21.32 -14.06 -7.78
C VAL A 175 21.67 -13.72 -6.34
N ASP A 176 20.80 -14.13 -5.42
CA ASP A 176 21.01 -14.15 -3.98
C ASP A 176 20.08 -15.20 -3.34
N ASP A 177 20.67 -16.24 -2.75
CA ASP A 177 19.96 -17.38 -2.13
C ASP A 177 18.97 -16.98 -1.01
N SER A 178 19.04 -15.75 -0.50
CA SER A 178 18.08 -15.24 0.49
C SER A 178 16.82 -14.62 -0.13
N ILE A 179 16.79 -14.45 -1.47
CA ILE A 179 15.67 -13.88 -2.20
C ILE A 179 14.65 -14.96 -2.56
N LYS A 180 13.40 -14.76 -2.15
CA LYS A 180 12.28 -15.55 -2.64
C LYS A 180 11.70 -14.87 -3.87
N ILE A 181 11.47 -15.64 -4.93
CA ILE A 181 10.73 -15.17 -6.10
C ILE A 181 9.27 -14.96 -5.66
N PRO A 182 8.73 -13.73 -5.75
CA PRO A 182 7.36 -13.47 -5.37
C PRO A 182 6.40 -14.31 -6.20
N ARG A 183 5.30 -14.73 -5.59
CA ARG A 183 4.26 -15.45 -6.31
C ARG A 183 3.72 -14.56 -7.44
N GLU A 184 3.44 -15.16 -8.59
CA GLU A 184 3.04 -14.47 -9.83
C GLU A 184 4.11 -13.61 -10.51
N SER A 185 5.31 -13.50 -9.94
CA SER A 185 6.45 -12.98 -10.67
C SER A 185 6.68 -13.85 -11.91
N ARG A 186 6.77 -13.20 -13.08
CA ARG A 186 7.02 -13.88 -14.35
C ARG A 186 8.39 -13.59 -14.94
N ASN A 187 9.15 -12.64 -14.38
CA ASN A 187 10.47 -12.28 -14.93
C ASN A 187 11.59 -13.25 -14.52
N CYS A 188 11.37 -14.03 -13.46
CA CYS A 188 12.20 -15.19 -13.10
C CYS A 188 11.41 -16.49 -13.34
N ALA A 189 11.79 -17.23 -14.39
CA ALA A 189 11.10 -18.44 -14.82
C ALA A 189 11.92 -19.70 -14.53
N ALA A 190 11.25 -20.82 -14.25
CA ALA A 190 11.95 -22.11 -14.06
C ALA A 190 12.42 -22.69 -15.41
N ASP A 191 11.72 -22.36 -16.50
CA ASP A 191 12.11 -22.71 -17.86
C ASP A 191 11.94 -21.52 -18.82
N CYS A 192 12.85 -21.38 -19.79
CA CYS A 192 12.82 -20.31 -20.79
C CYS A 192 11.51 -20.26 -21.59
N ALA A 193 10.83 -21.40 -21.77
CA ALA A 193 9.58 -21.47 -22.52
C ALA A 193 8.45 -20.65 -21.88
N GLU A 194 8.54 -20.31 -20.58
CA GLU A 194 7.55 -19.49 -19.88
C GLU A 194 7.58 -18.01 -20.30
N PHE A 195 8.62 -17.60 -21.03
CA PHE A 195 8.72 -16.28 -21.66
C PHE A 195 8.01 -16.19 -23.02
N ASP A 196 7.37 -17.29 -23.46
CA ASP A 196 6.52 -17.35 -24.65
C ASP A 196 7.22 -16.93 -25.97
N GLY A 197 8.56 -16.99 -26.02
CA GLY A 197 9.37 -16.60 -27.20
C GLY A 197 9.53 -15.08 -27.37
N ILE A 198 9.25 -14.30 -26.32
CA ILE A 198 9.29 -12.84 -26.29
C ILE A 198 10.59 -12.32 -25.63
N GLU A 199 11.43 -13.23 -25.12
CA GLU A 199 12.70 -12.94 -24.47
C GLU A 199 13.80 -12.43 -25.43
N GLU A 200 14.72 -11.58 -24.94
CA GLU A 200 15.97 -11.26 -25.67
C GLU A 200 16.99 -12.41 -25.61
N GLY A 201 16.89 -13.23 -24.57
CA GLY A 201 17.66 -14.44 -24.40
C GLY A 201 17.21 -15.18 -23.16
N CYS A 202 17.79 -16.35 -22.93
CA CYS A 202 17.53 -17.11 -21.71
C CYS A 202 18.80 -17.19 -20.89
N PHE A 203 18.83 -16.45 -19.79
CA PHE A 203 20.03 -16.29 -18.97
C PHE A 203 19.79 -16.90 -17.60
N LEU A 204 20.58 -17.90 -17.22
CA LEU A 204 20.53 -18.50 -15.90
C LEU A 204 20.93 -17.47 -14.83
N GLY A 205 20.29 -17.55 -13.66
CA GLY A 205 20.48 -16.68 -12.50
C GLY A 205 19.41 -15.60 -12.42
N CYS A 206 18.35 -15.83 -11.66
CA CYS A 206 17.26 -14.88 -11.45
C CYS A 206 16.66 -15.09 -10.05
N SER A 207 16.97 -14.22 -9.11
CA SER A 207 16.81 -14.42 -7.66
C SER A 207 17.66 -15.58 -7.12
N ASP A 208 17.69 -16.74 -7.78
CA ASP A 208 18.54 -17.88 -7.46
C ASP A 208 19.26 -18.44 -8.72
N ASP A 209 20.08 -19.47 -8.53
CA ASP A 209 20.85 -20.14 -9.59
C ASP A 209 20.03 -21.18 -10.39
N GLU A 210 18.76 -21.40 -10.08
CA GLU A 210 17.88 -22.38 -10.72
C GLU A 210 16.87 -21.76 -11.70
N HIS A 211 16.64 -20.45 -11.60
CA HIS A 211 15.72 -19.71 -12.47
C HIS A 211 16.45 -18.92 -13.56
N TYR A 212 15.71 -18.59 -14.61
CA TYR A 212 16.15 -17.85 -15.78
C TYR A 212 15.51 -16.48 -15.82
N ARG A 213 16.22 -15.52 -16.40
CA ARG A 213 15.70 -14.20 -16.78
C ARG A 213 15.67 -14.05 -18.30
N SER A 214 14.75 -13.21 -18.78
CA SER A 214 14.50 -12.97 -20.21
C SER A 214 15.44 -11.95 -20.86
N VAL A 215 16.16 -11.17 -20.04
CA VAL A 215 17.08 -10.12 -20.47
C VAL A 215 18.41 -10.24 -19.73
N GLU A 216 19.54 -9.99 -20.41
CA GLU A 216 20.84 -10.13 -19.74
C GLU A 216 20.99 -9.10 -18.62
N ASN A 217 20.68 -7.84 -18.88
CA ASN A 217 20.84 -6.71 -17.98
C ASN A 217 19.63 -5.77 -18.04
N GLY A 218 18.56 -6.09 -17.32
CA GLY A 218 17.43 -5.20 -17.06
C GLY A 218 17.59 -4.43 -15.75
N VAL A 219 16.67 -3.49 -15.49
CA VAL A 219 16.62 -2.66 -14.29
C VAL A 219 16.37 -3.49 -13.03
N MET A 220 15.65 -4.62 -13.16
CA MET A 220 15.45 -5.59 -12.09
C MET A 220 16.72 -6.36 -11.75
N ARG A 221 17.78 -6.28 -12.57
CA ARG A 221 19.09 -6.88 -12.29
C ARG A 221 20.11 -5.85 -11.81
N THR A 222 20.11 -4.68 -12.45
CA THR A 222 21.10 -3.63 -12.22
C THR A 222 20.45 -2.26 -12.27
N LEU A 223 20.87 -1.35 -11.38
CA LEU A 223 20.40 0.03 -11.35
C LEU A 223 21.00 0.89 -12.48
N SER A 224 21.92 0.35 -13.28
CA SER A 224 22.52 1.02 -14.44
C SER A 224 22.36 0.17 -15.71
N PRO A 225 21.12 -0.13 -16.13
CA PRO A 225 20.90 -0.95 -17.30
C PRO A 225 21.34 -0.21 -18.58
N PRO A 226 21.62 -0.93 -19.69
CA PRO A 226 22.00 -0.31 -20.95
C PRO A 226 20.97 0.71 -21.44
N GLU A 227 21.44 1.75 -22.13
CA GLU A 227 20.55 2.73 -22.74
C GLU A 227 19.57 2.03 -23.69
N LYS A 228 18.26 2.28 -23.51
CA LYS A 228 17.12 1.67 -24.25
C LYS A 228 16.69 0.27 -23.84
N VAL A 229 17.31 -0.36 -22.84
CA VAL A 229 16.87 -1.65 -22.30
C VAL A 229 16.59 -1.46 -20.82
N MET A 230 15.41 -0.91 -20.48
CA MET A 230 15.05 -0.69 -19.09
C MET A 230 14.60 -2.00 -18.44
N TYR A 231 13.50 -2.62 -18.86
CA TYR A 231 13.13 -3.93 -18.31
C TYR A 231 13.48 -5.11 -19.22
N GLY A 232 13.62 -4.89 -20.53
CA GLY A 232 13.65 -5.98 -21.52
C GLY A 232 12.25 -6.28 -22.06
N THR A 233 12.19 -6.92 -23.23
CA THR A 233 10.98 -7.00 -24.07
C THR A 233 9.86 -7.79 -23.40
N PHE A 234 10.18 -8.94 -22.80
CA PHE A 234 9.20 -9.75 -22.08
C PHE A 234 8.60 -8.98 -20.89
N ASN A 235 9.46 -8.40 -20.05
CA ASN A 235 9.03 -7.63 -18.88
C ASN A 235 8.23 -6.38 -19.28
N GLU A 236 8.64 -5.63 -20.30
CA GLU A 236 7.89 -4.46 -20.79
C GLU A 236 6.49 -4.86 -21.28
N ASN A 237 6.35 -6.00 -21.95
CA ASN A 237 5.05 -6.52 -22.40
C ASN A 237 4.17 -6.96 -21.23
N PHE A 238 4.73 -7.68 -20.26
CA PHE A 238 3.98 -8.08 -19.08
C PHE A 238 3.54 -6.87 -18.23
N MET A 239 4.41 -5.88 -18.07
CA MET A 239 4.08 -4.61 -17.40
C MET A 239 2.93 -3.88 -18.12
N ARG A 240 2.93 -3.87 -19.46
CA ARG A 240 1.83 -3.31 -20.27
C ARG A 240 0.51 -4.05 -20.03
N GLU A 241 0.54 -5.38 -19.93
CA GLU A 241 -0.66 -6.17 -19.61
C GLU A 241 -1.22 -5.79 -18.23
N LYS A 242 -0.34 -5.67 -17.22
CA LYS A 242 -0.72 -5.26 -15.87
C LYS A 242 -1.32 -3.86 -15.85
N LEU A 243 -0.65 -2.88 -16.45
CA LEU A 243 -1.14 -1.50 -16.55
C LEU A 243 -2.53 -1.42 -17.23
N ASN A 244 -2.72 -2.12 -18.36
CA ASN A 244 -4.04 -2.16 -19.00
C ASN A 244 -5.11 -2.77 -18.08
N SER A 245 -4.78 -3.88 -17.40
CA SER A 245 -5.71 -4.51 -16.46
C SER A 245 -6.09 -3.56 -15.30
N GLU A 246 -5.14 -2.80 -14.77
CA GLU A 246 -5.42 -1.83 -13.71
C GLU A 246 -6.35 -0.73 -14.23
N ILE A 247 -6.05 -0.15 -15.39
CA ILE A 247 -6.83 0.90 -16.03
C ILE A 247 -8.26 0.41 -16.35
N ASP A 248 -8.41 -0.77 -16.94
CA ASP A 248 -9.72 -1.37 -17.25
C ASP A 248 -10.55 -1.63 -15.99
N SER A 249 -9.89 -1.96 -14.86
CA SER A 249 -10.56 -2.12 -13.57
C SER A 249 -11.14 -0.80 -13.04
N LEU A 250 -10.50 0.34 -13.34
CA LEU A 250 -11.02 1.68 -13.01
C LEU A 250 -12.32 1.96 -13.77
N PHE A 251 -12.33 1.68 -15.08
CA PHE A 251 -13.51 1.87 -15.93
C PHE A 251 -14.69 0.99 -15.49
N SER A 252 -14.41 -0.26 -15.12
CA SER A 252 -15.45 -1.21 -14.68
C SER A 252 -16.16 -0.74 -13.41
N LYS A 253 -15.44 -0.13 -12.47
CA LYS A 253 -16.04 0.43 -11.23
C LYS A 253 -17.06 1.54 -11.50
N ILE A 254 -16.84 2.36 -12.52
CA ILE A 254 -17.73 3.49 -12.85
C ILE A 254 -19.05 3.00 -13.46
N THR A 255 -18.98 1.93 -14.26
CA THR A 255 -20.16 1.39 -14.96
C THR A 255 -20.98 0.43 -14.09
N GLY A 256 -20.38 -0.15 -13.05
CA GLY A 256 -20.91 -1.30 -12.32
C GLY A 256 -22.08 -1.05 -11.36
N SER A 257 -22.06 -0.02 -10.50
CA SER A 257 -23.21 0.33 -9.61
C SER A 257 -22.93 1.50 -8.65
N ILE A 258 -21.70 2.01 -8.55
CA ILE A 258 -21.42 3.27 -7.86
C ILE A 258 -21.26 4.33 -8.93
N SER A 259 -22.37 4.64 -9.60
CA SER A 259 -22.36 5.74 -10.54
C SER A 259 -22.07 7.01 -9.74
N ARG A 260 -20.85 7.54 -9.88
CA ARG A 260 -20.50 8.92 -9.53
C ARG A 260 -21.30 9.84 -10.45
N ILE A 261 -22.63 9.84 -10.32
CA ILE A 261 -23.53 10.76 -11.01
C ILE A 261 -23.42 12.08 -10.26
N THR A 262 -22.36 12.82 -10.55
CA THR A 262 -22.38 14.26 -10.40
C THR A 262 -22.01 14.85 -11.76
N GLY A 263 -23.05 15.06 -12.56
CA GLY A 263 -22.99 15.87 -13.78
C GLY A 263 -22.71 17.35 -13.44
N ARG A 264 -21.51 17.63 -12.97
CA ARG A 264 -20.96 18.97 -12.84
C ARG A 264 -19.58 18.99 -13.49
N ALA A 265 -19.57 19.45 -14.73
CA ALA A 265 -18.41 20.13 -15.29
C ALA A 265 -18.18 21.41 -14.47
N THR A 266 -17.53 21.28 -13.32
CA THR A 266 -17.05 22.40 -12.51
C THR A 266 -15.56 22.22 -12.30
N ASP A 267 -14.84 23.35 -12.38
CA ASP A 267 -13.39 23.51 -12.31
C ASP A 267 -12.65 22.39 -11.54
N PHE A 268 -11.78 21.69 -12.28
CA PHE A 268 -10.73 20.71 -11.93
C PHE A 268 -10.32 20.60 -10.44
N GLY A 269 -11.19 20.06 -9.60
CA GLY A 269 -10.83 19.64 -8.25
C GLY A 269 -11.50 18.32 -7.92
N ILE A 270 -10.77 17.21 -8.02
CA ILE A 270 -11.19 16.00 -7.32
C ILE A 270 -11.03 16.32 -5.83
N SER A 271 -12.15 16.51 -5.14
CA SER A 271 -12.15 16.70 -3.69
C SER A 271 -12.25 15.36 -3.00
N CYS A 272 -11.28 15.06 -2.14
CA CYS A 272 -11.32 13.90 -1.25
C CYS A 272 -12.13 14.15 0.04
N GLU A 273 -12.75 15.33 0.19
CA GLU A 273 -13.48 15.73 1.40
C GLU A 273 -14.77 14.91 1.61
N ASP A 274 -15.46 14.52 0.54
CA ASP A 274 -16.71 13.76 0.67
C ASP A 274 -16.46 12.24 0.75
N GLU A 275 -15.23 11.81 0.44
CA GLU A 275 -14.85 10.40 0.46
C GLU A 275 -14.40 9.98 1.86
N HIS A 276 -14.70 8.71 2.17
CA HIS A 276 -14.28 8.09 3.40
C HIS A 276 -13.84 6.66 3.12
N TYR A 277 -12.89 6.19 3.91
CA TYR A 277 -12.43 4.82 3.87
C TYR A 277 -12.13 4.31 5.28
N PHE A 278 -12.14 3.00 5.40
CA PHE A 278 -11.71 2.33 6.61
C PHE A 278 -10.23 1.99 6.48
N LEU A 279 -9.46 2.29 7.52
CA LEU A 279 -8.02 2.02 7.59
C LEU A 279 -7.77 1.05 8.74
N GLY A 280 -7.46 -0.19 8.40
CA GLY A 280 -7.13 -1.26 9.35
C GLY A 280 -5.63 -1.51 9.39
N GLU A 281 -5.10 -1.67 10.60
CA GLU A 281 -3.74 -2.15 10.85
C GLU A 281 -3.82 -3.57 11.39
N TYR A 282 -3.04 -4.45 10.79
CA TYR A 282 -3.08 -5.88 11.05
C TYR A 282 -1.70 -6.37 11.44
N GLU A 283 -1.68 -7.35 12.32
CA GLU A 283 -0.52 -8.15 12.64
C GLU A 283 -0.72 -9.58 12.11
N TYR A 284 0.29 -10.17 11.47
CA TYR A 284 0.29 -11.54 10.99
C TYR A 284 1.39 -12.34 11.66
N ASP A 285 0.98 -13.45 12.27
CA ASP A 285 1.88 -14.47 12.79
C ASP A 285 1.54 -15.80 12.11
N SER A 286 2.54 -16.49 11.57
CA SER A 286 2.31 -17.73 10.82
C SER A 286 1.60 -18.81 11.67
N GLU A 287 1.81 -18.85 12.98
CA GLU A 287 1.18 -19.81 13.90
C GLU A 287 -0.18 -19.34 14.42
N ALA A 288 -0.29 -18.07 14.82
CA ALA A 288 -1.48 -17.49 15.44
C ALA A 288 -2.50 -16.90 14.44
N GLY A 289 -2.06 -16.60 13.22
CA GLY A 289 -2.86 -16.00 12.15
C GLY A 289 -2.94 -14.48 12.23
N LEU A 290 -4.01 -13.93 11.66
CA LEU A 290 -4.25 -12.49 11.56
C LEU A 290 -4.89 -11.91 12.83
N THR A 291 -4.37 -10.76 13.27
CA THR A 291 -4.94 -9.96 14.36
C THR A 291 -5.14 -8.52 13.90
N LEU A 292 -6.33 -7.95 14.08
CA LEU A 292 -6.57 -6.51 13.90
C LEU A 292 -6.03 -5.78 15.13
N THR A 293 -5.00 -4.95 14.96
CA THR A 293 -4.35 -4.23 16.05
C THR A 293 -4.94 -2.83 16.24
N ASP A 294 -5.27 -2.14 15.15
CA ASP A 294 -5.92 -0.84 15.17
C ASP A 294 -6.86 -0.65 13.98
N SER A 295 -7.86 0.21 14.15
CA SER A 295 -8.71 0.62 13.05
C SER A 295 -9.28 2.01 13.25
N GLU A 296 -9.46 2.74 12.15
CA GLU A 296 -10.20 4.00 12.20
C GLU A 296 -10.88 4.31 10.87
N PHE A 297 -11.92 5.14 10.99
CA PHE A 297 -12.65 5.71 9.88
C PHE A 297 -11.99 7.02 9.46
N VAL A 298 -11.52 7.09 8.22
CA VAL A 298 -10.70 8.20 7.71
C VAL A 298 -11.47 8.92 6.61
N GLN A 299 -11.50 10.26 6.68
CA GLN A 299 -11.93 11.10 5.56
C GLN A 299 -10.77 11.22 4.57
N GLY A 300 -11.05 11.05 3.28
CA GLY A 300 -10.06 11.11 2.22
C GLY A 300 -10.32 10.12 1.09
N CYS A 301 -9.51 10.20 0.04
CA CYS A 301 -9.57 9.30 -1.09
C CYS A 301 -9.02 7.92 -0.72
N TYR A 302 -9.84 6.88 -0.94
CA TYR A 302 -9.47 5.50 -0.63
C TYR A 302 -8.39 4.94 -1.57
N GLY A 303 -8.24 5.51 -2.77
CA GLY A 303 -7.33 5.01 -3.80
C GLY A 303 -7.88 3.74 -4.44
N SER A 304 -8.00 3.73 -5.77
CA SER A 304 -8.47 2.55 -6.50
C SER A 304 -7.45 1.42 -6.57
N GLY A 305 -6.18 1.74 -6.29
CA GLY A 305 -5.00 0.90 -6.41
C GLY A 305 -5.33 -0.55 -6.16
N SER A 306 -5.14 -1.38 -7.19
CA SER A 306 -5.15 -2.83 -7.04
C SER A 306 -4.20 -3.13 -5.90
N MET A 307 -4.72 -3.57 -4.75
CA MET A 307 -3.87 -4.36 -3.89
C MET A 307 -3.52 -5.58 -4.73
N PHE A 308 -2.23 -5.87 -4.78
CA PHE A 308 -1.69 -6.78 -5.76
C PHE A 308 -2.23 -8.18 -5.54
N PRO A 309 -2.56 -8.96 -6.55
CA PRO A 309 -2.82 -10.36 -6.29
C PRO A 309 -1.65 -11.01 -5.54
N GLY A 310 -1.98 -11.64 -4.42
CA GLY A 310 -1.04 -12.26 -3.49
C GLY A 310 -1.78 -13.33 -2.68
N GLU A 311 -1.12 -13.88 -1.68
CA GLU A 311 -1.64 -15.03 -0.93
C GLU A 311 -2.74 -14.68 0.07
N PHE A 312 -2.83 -13.40 0.45
CA PHE A 312 -3.90 -12.90 1.28
C PHE A 312 -5.07 -12.45 0.40
N ALA A 313 -6.27 -12.52 0.94
CA ALA A 313 -7.45 -11.92 0.33
C ALA A 313 -8.16 -11.02 1.32
N TYR A 314 -8.81 -9.98 0.83
CA TYR A 314 -9.75 -9.22 1.61
C TYR A 314 -11.08 -9.09 0.88
N ASN A 315 -12.15 -9.37 1.60
CA ASN A 315 -13.52 -9.41 1.10
C ASN A 315 -14.35 -8.37 1.83
N LEU A 316 -15.16 -7.62 1.09
CA LEU A 316 -16.22 -6.79 1.66
C LEU A 316 -17.52 -7.57 1.50
N LEU A 317 -18.16 -7.82 2.64
CA LEU A 317 -19.38 -8.61 2.72
C LEU A 317 -20.55 -7.67 3.00
N ASP A 318 -21.70 -7.95 2.37
CA ASP A 318 -22.97 -7.25 2.63
C ASP A 318 -23.64 -7.71 3.95
N GLU A 319 -24.88 -7.26 4.21
CA GLU A 319 -25.66 -7.63 5.40
C GLU A 319 -26.04 -9.12 5.43
N GLU A 320 -26.14 -9.75 4.26
CA GLU A 320 -26.40 -11.17 4.09
C GLU A 320 -25.14 -12.04 4.20
N GLY A 321 -23.95 -11.42 4.18
CA GLY A 321 -22.66 -12.10 4.22
C GLY A 321 -22.13 -12.51 2.84
N GLU A 322 -22.71 -12.00 1.76
CA GLU A 322 -22.26 -12.26 0.40
C GLU A 322 -21.10 -11.33 0.03
N ILE A 323 -20.12 -11.87 -0.72
CA ILE A 323 -18.95 -11.12 -1.17
C ILE A 323 -19.37 -10.16 -2.28
N ILE A 324 -19.40 -8.86 -1.98
CA ILE A 324 -19.67 -7.81 -2.97
C ILE A 324 -18.40 -7.22 -3.58
N PHE A 325 -17.27 -7.43 -2.91
CA PHE A 325 -15.95 -7.02 -3.39
C PHE A 325 -14.89 -7.97 -2.83
N SER A 326 -13.93 -8.36 -3.66
CA SER A 326 -12.79 -9.17 -3.25
C SER A 326 -11.54 -8.65 -3.95
N LYS A 327 -10.44 -8.59 -3.21
CA LYS A 327 -9.10 -8.33 -3.73
C LYS A 327 -8.12 -9.24 -3.01
N SER A 328 -7.11 -9.72 -3.71
CA SER A 328 -5.94 -10.31 -3.08
C SER A 328 -4.85 -9.27 -2.84
N PHE A 329 -3.95 -9.56 -1.90
CA PHE A 329 -2.81 -8.72 -1.52
C PHE A 329 -1.63 -9.58 -1.07
N ASP A 330 -0.44 -8.97 -1.08
CA ASP A 330 0.77 -9.58 -0.56
C ASP A 330 1.34 -8.70 0.57
N ILE A 331 2.03 -9.31 1.51
CA ILE A 331 2.74 -8.64 2.60
C ILE A 331 4.26 -8.77 2.43
N GLU A 332 4.73 -9.22 1.28
CA GLU A 332 6.15 -9.21 0.93
C GLU A 332 6.72 -7.79 0.79
N PHE A 333 7.97 -7.65 1.25
CA PHE A 333 8.72 -6.41 1.28
C PHE A 333 10.00 -6.54 0.45
N HIS A 334 10.19 -5.63 -0.51
CA HIS A 334 11.37 -5.61 -1.38
C HIS A 334 12.25 -4.42 -1.05
N THR A 335 13.58 -4.60 -0.99
CA THR A 335 14.53 -3.51 -0.71
C THR A 335 15.66 -3.51 -1.70
N VAL A 336 16.00 -2.34 -2.25
CA VAL A 336 17.03 -2.25 -3.29
C VAL A 336 17.91 -1.03 -3.10
N GLY A 337 19.21 -1.20 -3.27
CA GLY A 337 20.11 -0.07 -3.40
C GLY A 337 21.44 -0.46 -4.02
N PRO A 338 22.32 0.52 -4.24
CA PRO A 338 23.64 0.27 -4.77
C PRO A 338 24.43 -0.52 -3.73
N GLY A 339 24.53 -1.84 -3.90
CA GLY A 339 25.54 -2.64 -3.21
C GLY A 339 26.94 -2.23 -3.66
N GLU A 340 27.97 -2.68 -2.94
CA GLU A 340 29.33 -2.56 -3.45
C GLU A 340 29.43 -3.39 -4.73
N GLU A 341 29.75 -2.73 -5.84
CA GLU A 341 29.91 -3.38 -7.13
C GLU A 341 31.20 -4.21 -7.11
N VAL A 342 31.09 -5.51 -6.90
CA VAL A 342 32.23 -6.44 -6.95
C VAL A 342 32.16 -7.21 -8.26
N ASN A 343 33.02 -6.86 -9.22
CA ASN A 343 33.06 -7.44 -10.57
C ASN A 343 31.79 -7.22 -11.41
N GLY A 344 31.06 -6.12 -11.21
CA GLY A 344 29.82 -5.83 -11.94
C GLY A 344 28.61 -6.64 -11.48
N LEU A 345 28.75 -7.40 -10.38
CA LEU A 345 27.64 -8.03 -9.66
C LEU A 345 27.42 -7.25 -8.38
N ILE A 346 26.17 -6.89 -8.12
CA ILE A 346 25.77 -6.26 -6.87
C ILE A 346 25.72 -7.39 -5.84
N GLN A 347 26.68 -7.47 -4.91
CA GLN A 347 26.52 -8.33 -3.74
C GLN A 347 25.60 -7.62 -2.76
N ILE A 348 24.40 -8.17 -2.59
CA ILE A 348 23.40 -7.63 -1.70
C ILE A 348 23.13 -8.70 -0.64
N GLU A 349 23.30 -8.37 0.64
CA GLU A 349 22.66 -9.15 1.70
C GLU A 349 21.19 -8.74 1.72
N HIS A 350 20.29 -9.66 1.38
CA HIS A 350 18.86 -9.51 1.60
C HIS A 350 18.43 -10.22 2.89
N GLU A 351 17.39 -9.67 3.50
CA GLU A 351 16.72 -10.29 4.63
C GLU A 351 15.23 -10.15 4.38
N TYR A 352 14.66 -11.14 3.69
CA TYR A 352 13.20 -11.28 3.55
C TYR A 352 12.63 -11.76 4.88
N ASP A 353 11.98 -10.86 5.62
CA ASP A 353 11.08 -11.24 6.70
C ASP A 353 9.64 -11.03 6.27
N GLU A 354 8.80 -11.99 6.63
CA GLU A 354 7.35 -11.79 6.62
C GLU A 354 7.05 -10.60 7.53
N PHE A 355 6.37 -9.59 6.98
CA PHE A 355 6.08 -8.38 7.74
C PHE A 355 5.07 -8.72 8.83
N GLU A 356 5.46 -8.53 10.09
CA GLU A 356 4.55 -8.75 11.21
C GLU A 356 3.37 -7.80 11.13
N THR A 357 3.53 -6.56 10.64
CA THR A 357 2.42 -5.60 10.54
C THR A 357 2.19 -5.00 9.15
N PHE A 358 0.93 -4.88 8.74
CA PHE A 358 0.56 -4.24 7.47
C PHE A 358 -0.72 -3.43 7.60
N ILE A 359 -0.92 -2.50 6.65
CA ILE A 359 -2.02 -1.54 6.68
C ILE A 359 -2.83 -1.69 5.41
N LEU A 360 -4.15 -1.81 5.56
CA LEU A 360 -5.06 -1.93 4.45
C LEU A 360 -6.10 -0.81 4.45
N LYS A 361 -6.49 -0.37 3.24
CA LYS A 361 -7.57 0.57 2.99
C LYS A 361 -8.77 -0.18 2.41
N ALA A 362 -9.95 0.03 2.97
CA ALA A 362 -11.21 -0.47 2.42
C ALA A 362 -12.16 0.69 2.13
N PRO A 363 -12.81 0.74 0.95
CA PRO A 363 -13.82 1.75 0.66
C PRO A 363 -15.01 1.60 1.61
N VAL A 364 -15.58 2.73 2.04
CA VAL A 364 -16.83 2.72 2.81
C VAL A 364 -17.99 2.88 1.84
N THR A 365 -18.94 1.95 1.88
CA THR A 365 -20.23 2.11 1.20
C THR A 365 -21.37 1.84 2.18
N ALA A 366 -22.57 2.33 1.85
CA ALA A 366 -23.74 2.19 2.71
C ALA A 366 -24.15 0.72 2.95
N ASP A 367 -23.70 -0.19 2.09
CA ASP A 367 -24.13 -1.58 2.03
C ASP A 367 -23.03 -2.56 2.52
N ILE A 368 -21.89 -2.07 3.03
CA ILE A 368 -20.79 -2.91 3.54
C ILE A 368 -20.74 -2.87 5.08
N PRO A 369 -21.38 -3.83 5.77
CA PRO A 369 -21.27 -3.96 7.21
C PRO A 369 -19.97 -4.64 7.68
N THR A 370 -19.31 -5.44 6.83
CA THR A 370 -18.25 -6.35 7.28
C THR A 370 -17.06 -6.39 6.33
N TRP A 371 -15.87 -6.33 6.90
CA TRP A 371 -14.60 -6.58 6.22
C TRP A 371 -13.99 -7.88 6.70
N GLU A 372 -13.74 -8.81 5.78
CA GLU A 372 -13.04 -10.06 6.02
C GLU A 372 -11.64 -10.00 5.41
N ILE A 373 -10.65 -10.53 6.13
CA ILE A 373 -9.31 -10.79 5.57
C ILE A 373 -9.00 -12.26 5.78
N VAL A 374 -8.55 -12.91 4.71
CA VAL A 374 -8.19 -14.32 4.63
C VAL A 374 -6.68 -14.42 4.42
N ASP A 375 -6.01 -15.24 5.21
CA ASP A 375 -4.58 -15.52 5.10
C ASP A 375 -4.28 -16.69 4.16
N PRO A 376 -2.99 -16.99 3.86
CA PRO A 376 -2.61 -18.05 2.93
C PRO A 376 -3.05 -19.46 3.36
N GLN A 377 -3.32 -19.67 4.66
CA GLN A 377 -3.80 -20.94 5.21
C GLN A 377 -5.33 -21.02 5.23
N GLY A 378 -6.02 -19.99 4.74
CA GLY A 378 -7.48 -19.89 4.72
C GLY A 378 -8.10 -19.54 6.07
N ARG A 379 -7.30 -19.13 7.07
CA ARG A 379 -7.83 -18.54 8.30
C ARG A 379 -8.26 -17.12 7.99
N TYR A 380 -9.25 -16.61 8.74
CA TYR A 380 -9.76 -15.28 8.48
C TYR A 380 -10.10 -14.53 9.75
N ILE A 381 -10.06 -13.20 9.64
CA ILE A 381 -10.59 -12.26 10.62
C ILE A 381 -11.72 -11.46 9.97
N GLN A 382 -12.83 -11.30 10.68
CA GLN A 382 -13.96 -10.47 10.27
C GLN A 382 -14.10 -9.28 11.23
N THR A 383 -14.21 -8.09 10.65
CA THR A 383 -14.36 -6.82 11.37
C THR A 383 -15.64 -6.13 10.92
N SER A 384 -16.52 -5.82 11.87
CA SER A 384 -17.71 -5.01 11.57
C SER A 384 -17.33 -3.54 11.43
N LEU A 385 -17.62 -2.96 10.27
CA LEU A 385 -17.38 -1.55 9.97
C LEU A 385 -18.40 -0.62 10.64
N ILE A 386 -19.53 -1.16 11.11
CA ILE A 386 -20.58 -0.39 11.81
C ILE A 386 -20.11 0.08 13.19
N GLY A 387 -19.28 -0.71 13.87
CA GLY A 387 -18.83 -0.45 15.23
C GLY A 387 -17.72 0.59 15.36
N THR A 388 -17.02 0.91 14.26
CA THR A 388 -15.82 1.75 14.23
C THR A 388 -16.12 3.23 13.96
N GLY A 389 -17.38 3.64 14.08
CA GLY A 389 -17.84 5.01 13.82
C GLY A 389 -18.23 5.26 12.36
N GLY A 390 -18.10 4.26 11.48
CA GLY A 390 -18.38 4.35 10.05
C GLY A 390 -19.86 4.39 9.65
N ARG A 391 -20.79 4.78 10.54
CA ARG A 391 -22.16 5.06 10.09
C ARG A 391 -22.13 6.32 9.24
N ALA A 392 -22.07 6.15 7.92
CA ALA A 392 -22.56 7.16 7.00
C ALA A 392 -23.99 7.47 7.45
N CYS A 393 -24.21 8.67 7.99
CA CYS A 393 -25.57 9.13 8.25
C CYS A 393 -26.32 9.00 6.93
N LYS A 394 -27.33 8.13 6.84
CA LYS A 394 -28.28 8.16 5.72
C LYS A 394 -28.88 9.57 5.73
N ILE A 395 -28.43 10.42 4.79
CA ILE A 395 -28.93 11.78 4.63
C ILE A 395 -30.33 11.71 4.01
#